data_AF-A0A7C6AHK0-F1
#
_entry.id   AF-A0A7C6AHK0-F1
#
_cell.length_a   1.000
_cell.length_b   1.000
_cell.length_c   1.000
_cell.angle_alpha   90.00
_cell.angle_beta   90.00
_cell.angle_gamma   90.00
#
_symmetry.space_group_name_H-M   'P 1'
#
loop_
_entity.id
_entity.type
_entity.pdbx_description
1 polymer ?
#
loop_
_entity_poly.entity_id
_entity_poly.type
_entity_poly.pdbx_seq_one_letter_code
_entity_poly.pdbx_strand_id
1 'polypeptide(L)'
;MLRDLGFELWWRTLKLEDKLYWARFLGGVVMGTLTALLRLYEPTIFLGIALAIAAYIISAIVLKILLPQEKRIMLGKKLYLSGATAYGAMWIISLIIVFNLL
;
A
#
# COMPACT_ATOMS: atom_id res chain seq x y z
N MET A 1 -9.03 -33.16 11.36
CA MET A 1 -7.56 -33.01 11.32
C MET A 1 -7.07 -32.28 10.06
N LEU A 2 -7.17 -32.82 8.84
CA LEU A 2 -6.75 -32.10 7.61
C LEU A 2 -7.60 -30.85 7.31
N ARG A 3 -8.88 -30.87 7.69
CA ARG A 3 -9.83 -29.75 7.50
C ARG A 3 -9.53 -28.56 8.42
N ASP A 4 -9.00 -28.83 9.61
CA ASP A 4 -8.71 -27.81 10.63
C ASP A 4 -7.40 -27.06 10.30
N LEU A 5 -6.41 -27.78 9.76
CA LEU A 5 -5.16 -27.21 9.25
C LEU A 5 -5.37 -26.26 8.05
N GLY A 6 -6.27 -26.61 7.13
CA GLY A 6 -6.61 -25.75 6.00
C GLY A 6 -7.27 -24.44 6.42
N PHE A 7 -8.14 -24.48 7.43
CA PHE A 7 -8.82 -23.30 7.97
C PHE A 7 -7.85 -22.35 8.68
N GLU A 8 -6.93 -22.89 9.50
CA GLU A 8 -5.90 -22.09 10.17
C GLU A 8 -4.98 -21.36 9.19
N LEU A 9 -4.52 -22.06 8.14
CA LEU A 9 -3.62 -21.47 7.14
C LEU A 9 -4.30 -20.34 6.36
N TRP A 10 -5.56 -20.55 6.00
CA TRP A 10 -6.41 -19.55 5.34
C TRP A 10 -6.59 -18.30 6.23
N TRP A 11 -6.93 -18.50 7.50
CA TRP A 11 -7.11 -17.42 8.47
C TRP A 11 -5.84 -16.60 8.70
N ARG A 12 -4.68 -17.25 8.80
CA ARG A 12 -3.39 -16.56 8.93
C ARG A 12 -3.05 -15.75 7.68
N THR A 13 -3.38 -16.27 6.50
CA THR A 13 -3.15 -15.56 5.23
C THR A 13 -4.01 -14.31 5.14
N LEU A 14 -5.30 -14.40 5.49
CA LEU A 14 -6.21 -13.25 5.55
C LEU A 14 -5.71 -12.16 6.50
N LYS A 15 -5.34 -12.52 7.72
CA LYS A 15 -4.80 -11.55 8.70
C LYS A 15 -3.55 -10.83 8.19
N LEU A 16 -2.71 -11.52 7.41
CA LEU A 16 -1.50 -10.92 6.86
C LEU A 16 -1.82 -10.00 5.69
N GLU A 17 -2.77 -10.39 4.85
CA GLU A 17 -3.30 -9.58 3.75
C GLU A 17 -3.98 -8.30 4.26
N ASP A 18 -4.80 -8.39 5.31
CA ASP A 18 -5.44 -7.23 5.94
C ASP A 18 -4.42 -6.23 6.47
N LYS A 19 -3.36 -6.71 7.13
CA LYS A 19 -2.26 -5.86 7.60
C LYS A 19 -1.57 -5.14 6.44
N LEU A 20 -1.36 -5.83 5.33
CA LEU A 20 -0.77 -5.24 4.12
C LEU A 20 -1.69 -4.20 3.50
N TYR A 21 -3.00 -4.48 3.45
CA TYR A 21 -4.02 -3.55 2.98
C TYR A 21 -4.01 -2.26 3.80
N TRP A 22 -4.08 -2.37 5.13
CA TRP A 22 -4.09 -1.21 6.03
C TRP A 22 -2.79 -0.40 5.98
N ALA A 23 -1.64 -1.07 5.86
CA ALA A 23 -0.36 -0.39 5.68
C ALA A 23 -0.33 0.44 4.39
N ARG A 24 -0.89 -0.10 3.29
CA ARG A 24 -0.99 0.60 2.00
C ARG A 24 -2.01 1.72 2.00
N PHE A 25 -3.14 1.51 2.67
CA PHE A 25 -4.12 2.57 2.91
C PHE A 25 -3.45 3.78 3.58
N LEU A 26 -2.76 3.55 4.71
CA LEU A 26 -2.04 4.61 5.43
C LEU A 26 -0.91 5.22 4.59
N GLY A 27 -0.18 4.39 3.84
CA GLY A 27 0.83 4.85 2.90
C GLY A 27 0.27 5.83 1.85
N GLY A 28 -0.94 5.56 1.36
CA GLY A 28 -1.64 6.44 0.42
C GLY A 28 -1.94 7.80 1.06
N VAL A 29 -2.50 7.80 2.29
CA VAL A 29 -2.77 9.04 3.05
C VAL A 29 -1.50 9.87 3.25
N VAL A 30 -0.43 9.25 3.72
CA VAL A 30 0.85 9.95 3.95
C VAL A 30 1.40 10.51 2.64
N MET A 31 1.42 9.71 1.57
CA MET A 31 1.93 10.15 0.28
C MET A 31 1.09 11.32 -0.28
N GLY A 32 -0.24 11.28 -0.13
CA GLY A 32 -1.13 12.33 -0.63
C GLY A 32 -0.91 13.64 0.10
N THR A 33 -0.78 13.56 1.43
CA THR A 33 -0.41 14.70 2.29
C THR A 33 0.94 15.29 1.89
N LEU A 34 1.98 14.46 1.71
CA LEU A 34 3.30 14.91 1.29
C LEU A 34 3.27 15.55 -0.10
N THR A 35 2.49 14.98 -1.03
CA THR A 35 2.32 15.51 -2.38
C THR A 35 1.75 16.93 -2.34
N ALA A 36 0.78 17.19 -1.47
CA ALA A 36 0.18 18.50 -1.27
C ALA A 36 1.15 19.49 -0.60
N LEU A 37 1.74 19.12 0.54
CA LEU A 37 2.63 19.98 1.33
C LEU A 37 3.87 20.43 0.55
N LEU A 38 4.43 19.54 -0.27
CA LEU A 38 5.59 19.81 -1.10
C LEU A 38 5.22 20.41 -2.47
N ARG A 39 3.93 20.68 -2.72
CA ARG A 39 3.39 21.22 -3.99
C ARG A 39 3.84 20.44 -5.22
N LEU A 40 3.92 19.10 -5.11
CA LEU A 40 4.37 18.22 -6.20
C LEU A 40 3.34 18.10 -7.35
N TYR A 41 2.21 18.81 -7.23
CA TYR A 41 1.23 18.98 -8.28
C TYR A 41 1.53 20.18 -9.20
N GLU A 42 2.52 21.01 -8.87
CA GLU A 42 2.95 22.16 -9.67
C GLU A 42 4.28 21.88 -10.40
N PRO A 43 4.45 22.34 -11.66
CA PRO A 43 3.43 22.94 -12.52
C PRO A 43 2.42 21.92 -13.07
N THR A 44 2.71 20.62 -12.95
CA THR A 44 1.82 19.54 -13.38
C THR A 44 1.85 18.39 -12.38
N ILE A 45 0.74 17.64 -12.29
CA ILE A 45 0.60 16.50 -11.37
C ILE A 45 1.48 15.29 -11.72
N PHE A 46 2.11 15.26 -12.90
CA PHE A 46 2.87 14.11 -13.36
C PHE A 46 4.02 13.71 -12.45
N LEU A 47 4.71 14.69 -11.85
CA LEU A 47 5.77 14.40 -10.88
C LEU A 47 5.21 13.73 -9.63
N GLY A 48 4.11 14.27 -9.07
CA GLY A 48 3.40 13.65 -7.96
C GLY A 48 2.94 12.22 -8.25
N ILE A 49 2.39 11.96 -9.44
CA ILE A 49 2.00 10.61 -9.89
C ILE A 49 3.21 9.68 -9.94
N ALA A 50 4.29 10.11 -10.60
CA ALA A 50 5.50 9.30 -10.75
C ALA A 50 6.10 8.93 -9.40
N LEU A 51 6.16 9.87 -8.46
CA LEU A 51 6.65 9.64 -7.10
C LEU A 51 5.71 8.73 -6.29
N ALA A 52 4.40 8.88 -6.42
CA ALA A 52 3.44 8.02 -5.73
C ALA A 52 3.55 6.56 -6.21
N ILE A 53 3.72 6.35 -7.53
CA ILE A 53 3.96 5.03 -8.11
C ILE A 53 5.31 4.46 -7.65
N ALA A 54 6.38 5.27 -7.70
CA ALA A 54 7.71 4.85 -7.28
C ALA A 54 7.72 4.46 -5.80
N ALA A 55 7.12 5.26 -4.93
CA ALA A 55 6.99 4.98 -3.50
C ALA A 55 6.25 3.67 -3.24
N TYR A 56 5.17 3.41 -3.99
CA TYR A 56 4.44 2.14 -3.90
C TYR A 56 5.31 0.95 -4.30
N ILE A 57 5.98 1.02 -5.45
CA ILE A 57 6.86 -0.06 -5.95
C ILE A 57 7.99 -0.32 -4.95
N ILE A 58 8.67 0.74 -4.49
CA ILE A 58 9.74 0.64 -3.49
C ILE A 58 9.20 0.00 -2.21
N SER A 59 8.03 0.41 -1.71
CA SER A 59 7.43 -0.21 -0.52
C SER A 59 7.19 -1.71 -0.69
N ALA A 60 6.75 -2.15 -1.86
CA ALA A 60 6.52 -3.56 -2.16
C ALA A 60 7.85 -4.35 -2.24
N ILE A 61 8.88 -3.77 -2.83
CA ILE A 61 10.23 -4.35 -2.88
C ILE A 61 10.82 -4.48 -1.47
N VAL A 62 10.73 -3.42 -0.66
CA VAL A 62 11.21 -3.41 0.72
C VAL A 62 10.48 -4.48 1.54
N LEU A 63 9.15 -4.57 1.44
CA LEU A 63 8.38 -5.62 2.12
C LEU A 63 8.78 -7.02 1.69
N LYS A 64 9.07 -7.25 0.41
CA LYS A 64 9.59 -8.53 -0.09
C LYS A 64 10.95 -8.89 0.52
N ILE A 65 11.80 -7.91 0.79
CA ILE A 65 13.12 -8.15 1.39
C ILE A 65 12.98 -8.42 2.90
N LEU A 66 12.15 -7.64 3.59
CA LEU A 66 12.00 -7.70 5.05
C LEU A 66 11.15 -8.88 5.53
N LEU A 67 10.20 -9.37 4.73
CA LEU A 67 9.31 -10.45 5.16
C LEU A 67 10.05 -11.81 5.17
N PRO A 68 9.88 -12.61 6.24
CA PRO A 68 10.33 -14.01 6.26
C PRO A 68 9.80 -14.80 5.07
N GLN A 69 10.56 -15.82 4.62
CA GLN A 69 10.23 -16.62 3.44
C GLN A 69 8.84 -17.25 3.52
N GLU A 70 8.44 -17.75 4.69
CA GLU A 70 7.11 -18.33 4.94
C GLU A 70 5.99 -17.33 4.60
N LYS A 71 6.09 -16.10 5.12
CA LYS A 71 5.11 -15.04 4.88
C LYS A 71 5.07 -14.60 3.43
N ARG A 72 6.23 -14.59 2.76
CA ARG A 72 6.31 -14.29 1.31
C ARG A 72 5.57 -15.33 0.49
N ILE A 73 5.76 -16.61 0.79
CA ILE A 73 5.08 -17.71 0.09
C ILE A 73 3.57 -17.64 0.34
N MET A 74 3.14 -17.38 1.57
CA MET A 74 1.71 -17.23 1.91
C MET A 74 1.04 -16.08 1.15
N LEU A 75 1.72 -14.93 1.01
CA LEU A 75 1.16 -13.78 0.28
C LEU A 75 1.21 -13.95 -1.23
N GLY A 76 2.28 -14.55 -1.78
CA GLY A 76 2.44 -14.72 -3.22
C GLY A 76 2.22 -13.42 -4.00
N LYS A 77 1.28 -13.43 -4.97
CA LYS A 77 0.91 -12.24 -5.76
C LYS A 77 0.23 -11.15 -4.92
N LYS A 78 -0.43 -11.50 -3.82
CA LYS A 78 -1.12 -10.56 -2.94
C LYS A 78 -0.16 -9.57 -2.28
N LEU A 79 1.12 -9.95 -2.13
CA LEU A 79 2.17 -9.05 -1.69
C LEU A 79 2.26 -7.79 -2.56
N TYR A 80 1.92 -7.87 -3.85
CA TYR A 80 2.01 -6.76 -4.79
C TYR A 80 0.65 -6.13 -5.07
N LEU A 81 -0.45 -6.87 -4.96
CA LEU A 81 -1.78 -6.40 -5.37
C LEU A 81 -2.68 -5.95 -4.21
N SER A 82 -2.55 -6.54 -3.03
CA SER A 82 -3.49 -6.27 -1.92
C SER A 82 -3.38 -4.83 -1.45
N GLY A 83 -4.45 -4.05 -1.51
CA GLY A 83 -4.43 -2.63 -1.12
C GLY A 83 -3.75 -1.68 -2.12
N ALA A 84 -3.41 -2.13 -3.34
CA ALA A 84 -2.88 -1.25 -4.39
C ALA A 84 -3.87 -0.11 -4.73
N THR A 85 -5.12 -0.48 -4.98
CA THR A 85 -6.20 0.47 -5.28
C THR A 85 -6.48 1.36 -4.08
N ALA A 86 -6.43 0.82 -2.86
CA ALA A 86 -6.64 1.60 -1.65
C ALA A 86 -5.54 2.66 -1.47
N TYR A 87 -4.27 2.29 -1.70
CA TYR A 87 -3.17 3.25 -1.72
C TYR A 87 -3.41 4.38 -2.73
N GLY A 88 -3.73 4.04 -3.98
CA GLY A 88 -3.95 5.05 -5.03
C GLY A 88 -5.15 5.95 -4.75
N ALA A 89 -6.27 5.38 -4.30
CA ALA A 89 -7.47 6.13 -3.94
C ALA A 89 -7.20 7.07 -2.77
N MET A 90 -6.57 6.58 -1.70
CA MET A 90 -6.26 7.39 -0.52
C MET A 90 -5.21 8.45 -0.81
N TRP A 91 -4.26 8.19 -1.70
CA TRP A 91 -3.32 9.19 -2.20
C TRP A 91 -4.05 10.38 -2.84
N ILE A 92 -5.00 10.12 -3.75
CA ILE A 92 -5.79 11.17 -4.41
C ILE A 92 -6.68 11.90 -3.39
N ILE A 93 -7.42 11.16 -2.56
CA ILE A 93 -8.34 11.74 -1.57
C ILE A 93 -7.58 12.64 -0.60
N SER A 94 -6.46 12.16 -0.05
CA SER A 94 -5.65 12.91 0.90
C SER A 94 -4.99 14.13 0.26
N LEU A 95 -4.53 14.01 -1.00
CA LEU A 95 -4.01 15.15 -1.76
C LEU A 95 -5.08 16.25 -1.88
N ILE A 96 -6.29 15.90 -2.31
CA ILE A 96 -7.40 16.86 -2.48
C ILE A 96 -7.75 17.51 -1.14
N ILE A 97 -7.91 16.73 -0.07
CA ILE A 97 -8.26 17.27 1.25
C ILE A 97 -7.20 18.26 1.72
N VAL A 98 -5.92 17.87 1.71
CA VAL A 98 -4.84 18.72 2.23
C VAL A 98 -4.66 19.95 1.35
N PHE A 99 -4.76 19.81 0.02
CA PHE A 99 -4.74 20.94 -0.90
C PHE A 99 -5.81 21.99 -0.57
N ASN A 100 -7.03 21.57 -0.22
CA ASN A 100 -8.11 22.50 0.14
C ASN A 100 -7.95 23.14 1.53
N LEU A 101 -7.07 22.61 2.38
CA LEU A 101 -6.79 23.14 3.71
C LEU A 101 -5.58 24.08 3.76
N LEU A 102 -4.75 24.07 2.72
CA LEU A 102 -3.57 24.93 2.57
C LEU A 102 -3.92 26.25 1.87
#